data_AF-G7NRG1-F1
#
_entry.id   AF-G7NRG1-F1
#
_cell.length_a   1.000
_cell.length_b   1.000
_cell.length_c   1.000
_cell.angle_alpha   90.00
_cell.angle_beta   90.00
_cell.angle_gamma   90.00
#
_symmetry.space_group_name_H-M   'P 1'
#
loop_
_entity.id
_entity.type
_entity.pdbx_description
1 polymer ?
#
loop_
_entity_poly.entity_id
_entity_poly.type
_entity_poly.pdbx_seq_one_letter_code
_entity_poly.pdbx_strand_id
1 'polypeptide(L)'
;RKLRGLSCEGAAKVLLDTFEYLGLVHHTGGCHCGAVRFAVWAPADLRVVDCSCRLCRKKQHRHFLVPASRFTLLQGADSIVTYRSDTHPALHSFCSRCGVQSFHAAVSDPRVYGVAPHCLDEGTVRSVVIEEVGGGDPGEEAAEEPKAIHKTSSQSAPACPREQEQ
;
A
#
# COMPACT_ATOMS: atom_id res chain seq x y z
N ARG A 1 -8.84 9.71 -19.42
CA ARG A 1 -10.08 10.25 -18.81
C ARG A 1 -9.75 10.65 -17.37
N LYS A 2 -9.99 11.91 -16.98
CA LYS A 2 -9.60 12.48 -15.66
C LYS A 2 -10.50 11.89 -14.54
N LEU A 3 -9.90 11.30 -13.52
CA LEU A 3 -10.54 10.82 -12.28
C LEU A 3 -10.90 12.00 -11.36
N ARG A 4 -11.82 12.89 -11.77
CA ARG A 4 -12.31 13.97 -10.89
C ARG A 4 -13.54 13.49 -10.11
N GLY A 5 -13.54 13.69 -8.79
CA GLY A 5 -14.74 13.58 -7.95
C GLY A 5 -15.11 12.18 -7.43
N LEU A 6 -14.18 11.22 -7.46
CA LEU A 6 -14.42 9.90 -6.87
C LEU A 6 -13.89 9.89 -5.43
N SER A 7 -14.69 9.41 -4.48
CA SER A 7 -14.19 9.02 -3.15
C SER A 7 -13.05 8.00 -3.32
N CYS A 8 -12.26 7.74 -2.27
CA CYS A 8 -11.26 6.66 -2.31
C CYS A 8 -11.87 5.34 -2.86
N GLU A 9 -13.17 5.11 -2.63
CA GLU A 9 -13.93 3.96 -3.11
C GLU A 9 -14.23 4.02 -4.61
N GLY A 10 -14.62 5.19 -5.13
CA GLY A 10 -14.86 5.37 -6.55
C GLY A 10 -13.58 5.25 -7.38
N ALA A 11 -12.46 5.74 -6.85
CA ALA A 11 -11.15 5.58 -7.49
C ALA A 11 -10.69 4.12 -7.42
N ALA A 12 -10.87 3.44 -6.29
CA ALA A 12 -10.56 2.01 -6.14
C ALA A 12 -11.40 1.13 -7.09
N LYS A 13 -12.73 1.37 -7.18
CA LYS A 13 -13.61 0.63 -8.09
C LYS A 13 -13.25 0.85 -9.55
N VAL A 14 -12.94 2.09 -9.95
CA VAL A 14 -12.50 2.38 -11.32
C VAL A 14 -11.12 1.77 -11.61
N LEU A 15 -10.17 1.80 -10.66
CA LEU A 15 -8.86 1.15 -10.82
C LEU A 15 -8.97 -0.38 -10.92
N LEU A 16 -9.90 -0.99 -10.19
CA LEU A 16 -10.15 -2.43 -10.22
C LEU A 16 -10.96 -2.87 -11.47
N ASP A 17 -11.90 -2.05 -11.95
CA ASP A 17 -12.73 -2.33 -13.14
C ASP A 17 -12.02 -1.99 -14.46
N THR A 18 -11.01 -1.10 -14.48
CA THR A 18 -10.32 -0.65 -15.71
C THR A 18 -9.10 -1.51 -16.07
N PHE A 19 -8.57 -2.32 -15.16
CA PHE A 19 -7.45 -3.22 -15.46
C PHE A 19 -7.97 -4.61 -15.87
N GLU A 20 -8.36 -4.72 -17.14
CA GLU A 20 -8.33 -6.00 -17.86
C GLU A 20 -6.89 -6.56 -17.82
N TYR A 21 -6.64 -7.43 -16.85
CA TYR A 21 -5.92 -8.71 -16.82
C TYR A 21 -4.69 -9.01 -17.71
N LEU A 22 -4.18 -8.10 -18.54
CA LEU A 22 -2.98 -8.32 -19.34
C LEU A 22 -1.74 -7.73 -18.64
N GLY A 23 -0.80 -8.60 -18.26
CA GLY A 23 0.50 -8.19 -17.71
C GLY A 23 0.62 -8.15 -16.19
N LEU A 24 -0.23 -8.90 -15.47
CA LEU A 24 0.01 -9.17 -14.05
C LEU A 24 1.26 -10.05 -13.89
N VAL A 25 2.07 -9.73 -12.89
CA VAL A 25 3.19 -10.56 -12.46
C VAL A 25 3.00 -10.96 -11.00
N HIS A 26 3.67 -12.04 -10.61
CA HIS A 26 3.63 -12.52 -9.25
C HIS A 26 4.71 -11.81 -8.42
N HIS A 27 4.28 -10.97 -7.49
CA HIS A 27 5.17 -10.34 -6.52
C HIS A 27 5.11 -11.09 -5.19
N THR A 28 6.24 -11.18 -4.51
CA THR A 28 6.31 -11.57 -3.10
C THR A 28 6.77 -10.38 -2.28
N GLY A 29 6.50 -10.42 -0.98
CA GLY A 29 6.89 -9.36 -0.08
C GLY A 29 6.66 -9.73 1.37
N GLY A 30 6.97 -8.80 2.27
CA GLY A 30 6.76 -9.01 3.69
C GLY A 30 7.18 -7.83 4.54
N CYS A 31 7.07 -8.01 5.85
CA CYS A 31 7.64 -7.09 6.81
C CYS A 31 9.18 -7.21 6.86
N HIS A 32 9.85 -6.22 7.44
CA HIS A 32 11.31 -6.18 7.55
C HIS A 32 11.93 -7.43 8.19
N CYS A 33 11.38 -7.92 9.30
CA CYS A 33 11.93 -9.09 10.00
C CYS A 33 11.56 -10.45 9.37
N GLY A 34 10.77 -10.45 8.28
CA GLY A 34 10.35 -11.67 7.61
C GLY A 34 9.25 -12.49 8.30
N ALA A 35 8.81 -12.12 9.52
CA ALA A 35 7.77 -12.85 10.24
C ALA A 35 6.41 -12.85 9.52
N VAL A 36 6.12 -11.79 8.77
CA VAL A 36 4.93 -11.66 7.90
C VAL A 36 5.38 -11.69 6.45
N ARG A 37 4.84 -12.63 5.67
CA ARG A 37 5.14 -12.82 4.24
C ARG A 37 3.85 -12.96 3.43
N PHE A 38 3.82 -12.38 2.24
CA PHE A 38 2.66 -12.43 1.36
C PHE A 38 3.08 -12.57 -0.11
N ALA A 39 2.11 -12.96 -0.93
CA ALA A 39 2.16 -12.94 -2.38
C ALA A 39 1.02 -12.08 -2.93
N VAL A 40 1.28 -11.41 -4.06
CA VAL A 40 0.27 -10.59 -4.73
C VAL A 40 0.45 -10.61 -6.25
N TRP A 41 -0.67 -10.73 -6.97
CA TRP A 41 -0.71 -10.52 -8.42
C TRP A 41 -1.06 -9.07 -8.75
N ALA A 42 -0.09 -8.33 -9.29
CA ALA A 42 -0.23 -6.93 -9.66
C ALA A 42 0.60 -6.61 -10.93
N PRO A 43 0.37 -5.48 -11.62
CA PRO A 43 1.22 -5.06 -12.72
C PRO A 43 2.65 -4.76 -12.24
N ALA A 44 3.65 -5.04 -13.09
CA ALA A 44 5.04 -4.66 -12.80
C ALA A 44 5.24 -3.13 -12.71
N ASP A 45 4.38 -2.34 -13.36
CA ASP A 45 4.32 -0.88 -13.24
C ASP A 45 3.23 -0.49 -12.23
N LEU A 46 3.65 -0.13 -11.01
CA LEU A 46 2.74 0.11 -9.90
C LEU A 46 2.21 1.55 -9.90
N ARG A 47 0.91 1.69 -9.71
CA ARG A 47 0.26 2.96 -9.35
C ARG A 47 -0.01 2.98 -7.86
N VAL A 48 0.64 3.90 -7.18
CA VAL A 48 0.68 3.99 -5.73
C VAL A 48 -0.07 5.23 -5.28
N VAL A 49 -0.99 5.05 -4.35
CA VAL A 49 -1.73 6.12 -3.69
C VAL A 49 -0.89 6.68 -2.55
N ASP A 50 -0.69 7.99 -2.55
CA ASP A 50 -0.20 8.77 -1.41
C ASP A 50 -1.39 9.48 -0.76
N CYS A 51 -1.86 8.93 0.36
CA CYS A 51 -3.03 9.43 1.05
C CYS A 51 -2.65 10.54 2.03
N SER A 52 -3.30 11.70 1.92
CA SER A 52 -3.01 12.88 2.75
C SER A 52 -3.59 12.84 4.16
N CYS A 53 -4.33 11.80 4.56
CA CYS A 53 -4.91 11.74 5.91
C CYS A 53 -3.83 11.79 6.99
N ARG A 54 -4.17 12.34 8.17
CA ARG A 54 -3.21 12.58 9.27
C ARG A 54 -2.40 11.33 9.64
N LEU A 55 -3.03 10.16 9.63
CA LEU A 55 -2.38 8.91 10.01
C LEU A 55 -1.44 8.38 8.93
N CYS A 56 -1.85 8.41 7.66
CA CYS A 56 -0.98 8.06 6.53
C CYS A 56 0.21 9.00 6.41
N ARG A 57 0.01 10.32 6.61
CA ARG A 57 1.10 11.31 6.69
C ARG A 57 2.10 11.00 7.80
N LYS A 58 1.62 10.68 9.01
CA LYS A 58 2.51 10.33 10.13
C LYS A 58 3.31 9.06 9.89
N LYS A 59 2.72 8.06 9.22
CA LYS A 59 3.37 6.76 8.93
C LYS A 59 4.16 6.76 7.62
N GLN A 60 4.06 7.82 6.81
CA GLN A 60 4.57 7.86 5.43
C GLN A 60 4.06 6.66 4.61
N HIS A 61 2.78 6.30 4.80
CA HIS A 61 2.20 5.10 4.23
C HIS A 61 1.70 5.34 2.81
N ARG A 62 2.36 4.69 1.85
CA ARG A 62 2.00 4.67 0.43
C ARG A 62 1.65 3.25 0.02
N HIS A 63 0.59 3.08 -0.77
CA HIS A 63 0.15 1.73 -1.14
C HIS A 63 -0.52 1.69 -2.52
N PHE A 64 -0.43 0.55 -3.18
CA PHE A 64 -1.27 0.22 -4.34
C PHE A 64 -2.39 -0.73 -3.90
N LEU A 65 -3.51 -0.70 -4.61
CA LEU A 65 -4.70 -1.48 -4.27
C LEU A 65 -4.78 -2.74 -5.12
N VAL A 66 -5.15 -3.86 -4.49
CA VAL A 66 -5.40 -5.14 -5.15
C VAL A 66 -6.68 -5.78 -4.60
N PRO A 67 -7.40 -6.56 -5.42
CA PRO A 67 -8.52 -7.35 -4.91
C PRO A 67 -7.99 -8.50 -4.05
N ALA A 68 -8.78 -8.91 -3.07
CA ALA A 68 -8.47 -10.02 -2.16
C ALA A 68 -8.22 -11.34 -2.92
N SER A 69 -8.88 -11.54 -4.07
CA SER A 69 -8.64 -12.71 -4.94
C SER A 69 -7.22 -12.78 -5.53
N ARG A 70 -6.46 -11.69 -5.46
CA ARG A 70 -5.06 -11.60 -5.95
C ARG A 70 -4.05 -11.49 -4.83
N PHE A 71 -4.49 -11.54 -3.57
CA PHE A 71 -3.62 -11.45 -2.41
C PHE A 71 -3.60 -12.79 -1.67
N THR A 72 -2.44 -13.20 -1.19
CA THR A 72 -2.30 -14.39 -0.37
C THR A 72 -1.33 -14.12 0.77
N LEU A 73 -1.80 -14.29 2.01
CA LEU A 73 -0.92 -14.32 3.17
C LEU A 73 -0.20 -15.67 3.19
N LEU A 74 1.12 -15.66 3.11
CA LEU A 74 1.94 -16.87 3.11
C LEU A 74 2.33 -17.29 4.54
N GLN A 75 2.59 -16.30 5.41
CA GLN A 75 3.00 -16.54 6.80
C GLN A 75 2.72 -15.32 7.68
N GLY A 76 2.58 -15.56 9.00
CA GLY A 76 2.67 -14.52 10.02
C GLY A 76 1.33 -13.95 10.48
N ALA A 77 0.24 -14.69 10.29
CA ALA A 77 -1.09 -14.27 10.74
C ALA A 77 -1.13 -13.94 12.25
N ASP A 78 -0.42 -14.74 13.04
CA ASP A 78 -0.19 -14.58 14.48
C ASP A 78 0.70 -13.38 14.84
N SER A 79 1.55 -12.94 13.90
CA SER A 79 2.45 -11.81 14.08
C SER A 79 1.85 -10.47 13.64
N ILE A 80 0.61 -10.46 13.12
CA ILE A 80 -0.09 -9.24 12.70
C ILE A 80 -0.94 -8.72 13.85
N VAL A 81 -0.75 -7.45 14.20
CA VAL A 81 -1.59 -6.72 15.15
C VAL A 81 -2.33 -5.59 14.43
N THR A 82 -3.60 -5.38 14.79
CA THR A 82 -4.43 -4.32 14.21
C THR A 82 -4.73 -3.25 15.25
N TYR A 83 -4.28 -2.03 14.97
CA TYR A 83 -4.73 -0.84 15.68
C TYR A 83 -6.05 -0.36 15.08
N ARG A 84 -7.05 -0.14 15.94
CA ARG A 84 -8.34 0.46 15.60
C ARG A 84 -8.45 1.78 16.36
N SER A 85 -8.75 2.86 15.65
CA SER A 85 -9.03 4.15 16.26
C SER A 85 -10.53 4.27 16.48
N ASP A 86 -10.97 4.69 17.66
CA ASP A 86 -12.40 4.94 17.91
C ASP A 86 -12.95 6.10 17.07
N THR A 87 -12.05 6.97 16.61
CA THR A 87 -12.35 8.20 15.85
C THR A 87 -12.11 8.09 14.35
N HIS A 88 -11.52 7.00 13.86
CA HIS A 88 -11.17 6.88 12.44
C HIS A 88 -11.40 5.44 11.98
N PRO A 89 -12.16 5.22 10.89
CA PRO A 89 -12.61 3.89 10.51
C PRO A 89 -11.43 2.99 10.08
N ALA A 90 -10.31 3.59 9.66
CA ALA A 90 -9.12 2.89 9.16
C ALA A 90 -8.56 1.80 10.11
N LEU A 91 -8.46 0.56 9.62
CA LEU A 91 -7.81 -0.57 10.27
C LEU A 91 -6.32 -0.53 9.90
N HIS A 92 -5.46 -0.39 10.89
CA HIS A 92 -4.01 -0.36 10.68
C HIS A 92 -3.38 -1.64 11.20
N SER A 93 -3.14 -2.58 10.29
CA SER A 93 -2.44 -3.83 10.58
C SER A 93 -0.94 -3.67 10.36
N PHE A 94 -0.12 -4.14 11.30
CA PHE A 94 1.34 -4.12 11.19
C PHE A 94 1.96 -5.32 11.90
N CYS A 95 3.21 -5.63 11.56
CA CYS A 95 3.96 -6.68 12.23
C CYS A 95 4.26 -6.29 13.67
N SER A 96 3.82 -7.11 14.63
CA SER A 96 4.07 -6.92 16.06
C SER A 96 5.55 -6.96 16.44
N ARG A 97 6.39 -7.62 15.62
CA ARG A 97 7.83 -7.77 15.90
C ARG A 97 8.68 -6.60 15.43
N CYS A 98 8.37 -6.02 14.26
CA CYS A 98 9.20 -4.97 13.66
C CYS A 98 8.44 -3.69 13.28
N GLY A 99 7.14 -3.59 13.59
CA GLY A 99 6.32 -2.40 13.36
C GLY A 99 5.93 -2.11 11.90
N VAL A 100 6.44 -2.87 10.93
CA VAL A 100 6.20 -2.62 9.51
C VAL A 100 4.77 -2.97 9.11
N GLN A 101 4.10 -2.03 8.46
CA GLN A 101 2.79 -2.20 7.82
C GLN A 101 2.99 -2.60 6.35
N SER A 102 3.15 -3.89 6.09
CA SER A 102 3.42 -4.40 4.74
C SER A 102 2.18 -4.44 3.84
N PHE A 103 1.01 -4.65 4.44
CA PHE A 103 -0.29 -4.55 3.76
C PHE A 103 -1.38 -4.23 4.78
N HIS A 104 -2.58 -3.89 4.30
CA HIS A 104 -3.78 -3.76 5.12
C HIS A 104 -5.03 -4.05 4.29
N ALA A 105 -6.09 -4.52 4.95
CA ALA A 105 -7.41 -4.58 4.32
C ALA A 105 -8.00 -3.16 4.27
N ALA A 106 -8.59 -2.79 3.15
CA ALA A 106 -9.33 -1.54 3.03
C ALA A 106 -10.57 -1.61 3.93
N VAL A 107 -10.88 -0.49 4.58
CA VAL A 107 -11.99 -0.45 5.54
C VAL A 107 -13.34 -0.36 4.86
N SER A 108 -13.40 0.37 3.74
CA SER A 108 -14.61 0.50 2.94
C SER A 108 -14.99 -0.81 2.24
N ASP A 109 -14.01 -1.65 1.91
CA ASP A 109 -14.25 -2.96 1.29
C ASP A 109 -13.21 -3.99 1.76
N PRO A 110 -13.61 -4.98 2.58
CA PRO A 110 -12.70 -6.03 3.04
C PRO A 110 -12.20 -6.93 1.90
N ARG A 111 -12.75 -6.81 0.69
CA ARG A 111 -12.29 -7.49 -0.52
C ARG A 111 -11.17 -6.75 -1.24
N VAL A 112 -10.67 -5.64 -0.68
CA VAL A 112 -9.56 -4.88 -1.24
C VAL A 112 -8.42 -4.80 -0.22
N TYR A 113 -7.20 -5.00 -0.69
CA TYR A 113 -5.98 -4.85 0.10
C TYR A 113 -5.15 -3.69 -0.44
N GLY A 114 -4.60 -2.87 0.46
CA GLY A 114 -3.55 -1.92 0.16
C GLY A 114 -2.18 -2.49 0.51
N VAL A 115 -1.32 -2.67 -0.48
CA VAL A 115 0.03 -3.23 -0.33
C VAL A 115 1.07 -2.12 -0.42
N ALA A 116 2.00 -2.09 0.53
CA ALA A 116 3.10 -1.15 0.53
C ALA A 116 4.14 -1.55 -0.54
N PRO A 117 4.44 -0.69 -1.54
CA PRO A 117 5.35 -1.06 -2.63
C PRO A 117 6.78 -1.30 -2.16
N HIS A 118 7.20 -0.61 -1.09
CA HIS A 118 8.52 -0.77 -0.47
C HIS A 118 8.67 -2.04 0.38
N CYS A 119 7.59 -2.82 0.53
CA CYS A 119 7.60 -4.11 1.20
C CYS A 119 7.59 -5.30 0.22
N LEU A 120 7.64 -5.04 -1.09
CA LEU A 120 7.84 -6.07 -2.10
C LEU A 120 9.31 -6.47 -2.16
N ASP A 121 9.57 -7.74 -2.41
CA ASP A 121 10.92 -8.21 -2.70
C ASP A 121 11.38 -7.69 -4.07
N GLU A 122 12.69 -7.57 -4.25
CA GLU A 122 13.28 -7.08 -5.49
C GLU A 122 13.04 -8.03 -6.69
N GLY A 123 13.03 -7.47 -7.90
CA GLY A 123 13.11 -8.22 -9.15
C GLY A 123 11.84 -8.26 -10.00
N THR A 124 10.68 -7.89 -9.46
CA THR A 124 9.40 -7.95 -10.21
C THR A 124 8.76 -6.59 -10.47
N VAL A 125 9.15 -5.56 -9.72
CA VAL A 125 8.68 -4.17 -9.92
C VAL A 125 9.56 -3.48 -10.96
N ARG A 126 8.94 -2.95 -12.01
CA ARG A 126 9.61 -2.21 -13.10
C ARG A 126 9.56 -0.70 -12.90
N SER A 127 8.41 -0.16 -12.49
CA SER A 127 8.25 1.26 -12.23
C SER A 127 7.21 1.53 -11.15
N VAL A 128 7.31 2.71 -10.51
CA VAL A 128 6.34 3.17 -9.51
C VAL A 128 5.95 4.60 -9.85
N VAL A 129 4.65 4.83 -10.03
CA VAL A 129 4.04 6.15 -10.19
C VAL A 129 3.23 6.44 -8.94
N ILE A 130 3.50 7.59 -8.31
CA ILE A 130 2.80 8.01 -7.10
C ILE A 130 1.75 9.05 -7.48
N GLU A 131 0.51 8.81 -7.08
CA GLU A 131 -0.62 9.71 -7.25
C GLU A 131 -1.08 10.19 -5.86
N GLU A 132 -1.02 11.50 -5.64
CA GLU A 132 -1.56 12.09 -4.42
C GLU A 132 -3.09 12.11 -4.50
N VAL A 133 -3.73 11.47 -3.52
CA VAL A 133 -5.18 11.50 -3.37
C VAL A 133 -5.48 12.37 -2.15
N GLY A 134 -6.04 13.55 -2.42
CA GLY A 134 -6.53 14.46 -1.40
C GLY A 134 -7.64 13.81 -0.59
N GLY A 135 -7.28 13.26 0.56
CA GLY A 135 -8.20 12.89 1.62
C GLY A 135 -8.29 14.06 2.58
N GLY A 136 -9.32 14.89 2.43
CA GLY A 136 -9.79 15.73 3.52
C GLY A 136 -10.45 14.83 4.56
N ASP A 137 -10.23 15.11 5.84
CA ASP A 137 -11.14 14.66 6.90
C ASP A 137 -12.56 15.13 6.52
N PRO A 138 -13.65 14.40 6.86
CA PRO A 138 -15.00 14.89 6.60
C PRO A 138 -15.22 16.20 7.38
N GLY A 139 -15.02 17.34 6.70
CA GLY A 139 -15.13 18.66 7.32
C GLY A 139 -14.35 19.83 6.69
N GLU A 140 -13.44 19.64 5.72
CA GLU A 140 -12.69 20.76 5.15
C GLU A 140 -12.57 20.66 3.61
N GLU A 141 -13.07 21.68 2.91
CA GLU A 141 -13.12 21.76 1.45
C GLU A 141 -11.70 21.86 0.85
N ALA A 142 -11.45 21.02 -0.16
CA ALA A 142 -10.16 20.91 -0.82
C ALA A 142 -9.96 22.00 -1.89
N ALA A 143 -8.82 22.68 -1.84
CA ALA A 143 -8.26 23.40 -2.96
C ALA A 143 -6.74 23.19 -3.00
N GLU A 144 -6.24 22.32 -3.89
CA GLU A 144 -5.21 22.62 -4.91
C GLU A 144 -4.81 21.37 -5.71
N GLU A 145 -4.30 21.55 -6.93
CA GLU A 145 -4.05 20.50 -7.93
C GLU A 145 -2.81 19.63 -7.63
N PRO A 146 -2.83 18.31 -7.93
CA PRO A 146 -1.68 17.43 -7.75
C PRO A 146 -0.59 17.67 -8.82
N LYS A 147 0.65 17.86 -8.38
CA LYS A 147 1.85 17.87 -9.24
C LYS A 147 2.45 16.46 -9.27
N ALA A 148 2.55 15.86 -10.45
CA ALA A 148 3.22 14.58 -10.63
C ALA A 148 4.73 14.73 -10.34
N ILE A 149 5.25 13.97 -9.38
CA ILE A 149 6.69 13.89 -9.09
C ILE A 149 7.18 12.53 -9.55
N HIS A 150 7.93 12.49 -10.65
CA HIS A 150 8.64 11.30 -11.09
C HIS A 150 9.91 11.13 -10.24
N LYS A 151 9.96 10.10 -9.39
CA LYS A 151 11.21 9.65 -8.75
C LYS A 151 11.57 8.29 -9.30
N THR A 152 12.62 8.24 -10.12
CA THR A 152 13.34 7.01 -10.46
C THR A 152 14.22 6.65 -9.27
N SER A 153 13.83 5.66 -8.47
CA SER A 153 14.70 5.13 -7.43
C SER A 153 15.67 4.11 -8.04
N SER A 154 16.80 4.59 -8.53
CA SER A 154 18.03 3.80 -8.58
C SER A 154 18.87 4.22 -7.39
N GLN A 155 18.87 3.42 -6.32
CA GLN A 155 19.91 3.48 -5.29
C GLN A 155 19.79 2.23 -4.41
N SER A 156 20.82 1.38 -4.51
CA SER A 156 21.09 0.31 -3.55
C SER A 156 21.23 0.94 -2.16
N ALA A 157 20.31 0.61 -1.25
CA ALA A 157 20.46 0.98 0.15
C ALA A 157 21.65 0.21 0.74
N PRO A 158 22.51 0.85 1.55
CA PRO A 158 23.52 0.12 2.31
C PRO A 158 22.81 -0.85 3.25
N ALA A 159 23.25 -2.10 3.26
CA ALA A 159 22.71 -3.13 4.14
C ALA A 159 22.81 -2.68 5.60
N CYS A 160 21.68 -2.67 6.31
CA CYS A 160 21.67 -2.51 7.76
C CYS A 160 22.43 -3.71 8.38
N PRO A 161 23.39 -3.50 9.30
CA PRO A 161 24.11 -4.60 9.92
C PRO A 161 23.11 -5.56 10.59
N ARG A 162 23.21 -6.85 10.27
CA ARG A 162 22.45 -7.88 10.98
C ARG A 162 22.86 -7.83 12.44
N GLU A 163 21.94 -7.44 13.33
CA GLU A 163 22.12 -7.62 14.78
C GLU A 163 22.34 -9.12 15.02
N GLN A 164 23.54 -9.46 15.48
CA GLN A 164 23.88 -10.81 15.92
C GLN A 164 23.12 -11.07 17.22
N GLU A 165 22.33 -12.16 17.24
CA GLU A 165 21.72 -12.71 18.44
C GLU A 165 22.79 -12.86 19.55
N GLN A 166 22.50 -12.29 20.73
CA GLN A 166 23.12 -12.65 22.00
C GLN A 166 22.11 -13.41 22.84
#